data_AF-A0A7S3DS90-F1
#
_entry.id   AF-A0A7S3DS90-F1
#
_cell.length_a   1.000
_cell.length_b   1.000
_cell.length_c   1.000
_cell.angle_alpha   90.00
_cell.angle_beta   90.00
_cell.angle_gamma   90.00
#
_symmetry.space_group_name_H-M   'P 1'
#
loop_
_entity.id
_entity.type
_entity.pdbx_description
1 polymer ?
#
loop_
_entity_poly.entity_id
_entity_poly.type
_entity_poly.pdbx_seq_one_letter_code
_entity_poly.pdbx_strand_id
1 'polypeptide(L)'
;GSGNSRTMMVVNISPVDTSLEESMNALQFATRVRNIQLDTAQQSGGGVVEKNLQDTIRGLKKQLKTLKGAQEKLETECTTLKRDNARMSEQVQTIQTARLQSKAYEGLQKQMIELEEKYDKEQIVRQETEE
;
A
#
# COMPACT_ATOMS: atom_id res chain seq x y z
N GLY A 1 -5.62 -48.91 -3.99
CA GLY A 1 -5.15 -48.18 -2.80
C GLY A 1 -3.82 -48.77 -2.38
N SER A 2 -2.72 -48.02 -2.49
CA SER A 2 -1.42 -48.43 -2.00
C SER A 2 -1.20 -47.81 -0.62
N GLY A 3 -1.08 -48.67 0.39
CA GLY A 3 -1.00 -48.29 1.80
C GLY A 3 0.34 -47.70 2.20
N ASN A 4 0.30 -46.74 3.11
CA ASN A 4 1.44 -46.20 3.85
C ASN A 4 2.05 -47.32 4.72
N SER A 5 3.02 -48.05 4.18
CA SER A 5 3.72 -49.14 4.86
C SER A 5 5.23 -48.94 4.75
N ARG A 6 5.94 -49.15 5.85
CA ARG A 6 7.41 -49.17 5.86
C ARG A 6 7.87 -50.56 5.46
N THR A 7 8.39 -50.70 4.25
CA THR A 7 8.90 -51.98 3.75
C THR A 7 10.39 -52.09 4.04
N MET A 8 10.77 -53.15 4.76
CA MET A 8 12.16 -53.55 4.94
C MET A 8 12.45 -54.75 4.03
N MET A 9 13.55 -54.68 3.27
CA MET A 9 14.04 -55.79 2.46
C MET A 9 15.33 -56.32 3.08
N VAL A 10 15.40 -57.63 3.30
CA VAL A 10 16.61 -58.34 3.76
C VAL A 10 17.10 -59.20 2.60
N VAL A 11 18.39 -59.10 2.28
CA VAL A 11 19.02 -59.85 1.19
C VAL A 11 20.08 -60.76 1.77
N ASN A 12 19.95 -62.04 1.51
CA ASN A 12 20.93 -63.05 1.91
C ASN A 12 21.84 -63.34 0.73
N ILE A 13 23.15 -63.38 0.99
CA ILE A 13 24.19 -63.53 -0.01
C ILE A 13 25.11 -64.67 0.45
N SER A 14 25.54 -65.51 -0.48
CA SER A 14 26.47 -66.61 -0.19
C SER A 14 27.90 -66.19 -0.55
N PRO A 15 28.90 -66.50 0.29
CA PRO A 15 30.30 -66.11 0.04
C PRO A 15 31.04 -67.07 -0.91
N VAL A 16 30.36 -68.07 -1.49
CA VAL A 16 30.98 -69.08 -2.36
C VAL A 16 30.96 -68.62 -3.81
N ASP A 17 32.08 -68.78 -4.52
CA ASP A 17 32.27 -68.30 -5.90
C ASP A 17 31.26 -68.88 -6.89
N THR A 18 30.77 -70.10 -6.66
CA THR A 18 29.74 -70.73 -7.51
C THR A 18 28.39 -70.01 -7.44
N SER A 19 28.16 -69.18 -6.43
CA SER A 19 26.93 -68.40 -6.22
C SER A 19 27.10 -66.90 -6.53
N LEU A 20 28.21 -66.53 -7.18
CA LEU A 20 28.54 -65.13 -7.45
C LEU A 20 27.50 -64.43 -8.33
N GLU A 21 27.03 -65.10 -9.39
CA GLU A 21 26.07 -64.52 -10.33
C GLU A 21 24.71 -64.25 -9.66
N GLU A 22 24.20 -65.22 -8.90
CA GLU A 22 22.95 -65.09 -8.13
C GLU A 22 23.05 -63.98 -7.08
N SER A 23 24.19 -63.92 -6.39
CA SER A 23 24.51 -62.88 -5.41
C SER A 23 24.54 -61.48 -6.03
N MET A 24 25.12 -61.36 -7.23
CA MET A 24 25.17 -60.11 -7.98
C MET A 24 23.76 -59.66 -8.40
N ASN A 25 22.93 -60.58 -8.88
CA ASN A 25 21.54 -60.31 -9.26
C ASN A 25 20.70 -59.86 -8.04
N ALA A 26 20.87 -60.51 -6.89
CA ALA A 26 20.20 -60.13 -5.65
C ALA A 26 20.57 -58.71 -5.18
N LEU A 27 21.86 -58.36 -5.25
CA LEU A 27 22.35 -57.01 -4.91
C LEU A 27 21.85 -55.93 -5.88
N GLN A 28 21.81 -56.22 -7.18
CA GLN A 28 21.25 -55.30 -8.17
C GLN A 28 19.77 -55.04 -7.92
N PHE A 29 19.00 -56.08 -7.59
CA PHE A 29 17.59 -55.93 -7.22
C PHE A 29 17.42 -55.11 -5.93
N ALA A 30 18.21 -55.39 -4.90
CA ALA A 30 18.23 -54.62 -3.65
C ALA A 30 18.48 -53.12 -3.90
N THR A 31 19.42 -52.83 -4.80
CA THR A 31 19.78 -51.46 -5.19
C THR A 31 18.60 -50.76 -5.88
N ARG A 32 17.90 -51.46 -6.78
CA ARG A 32 16.68 -50.93 -7.41
C ARG A 32 15.58 -50.66 -6.39
N VAL A 33 15.33 -51.60 -5.47
CA VAL A 33 14.31 -51.46 -4.42
C VAL A 33 14.63 -50.33 -3.44
N ARG A 34 15.91 -50.15 -3.07
CA ARG A 34 16.36 -49.05 -2.21
C ARG A 34 16.03 -47.68 -2.80
N ASN A 35 16.06 -47.55 -4.12
CA ASN A 35 15.78 -46.30 -4.82
C ASN A 35 14.28 -46.03 -5.01
N ILE A 36 13.40 -46.96 -4.62
CA ILE A 36 11.97 -46.73 -4.64
C ILE A 36 11.63 -45.80 -3.47
N GLN A 37 11.42 -44.53 -3.78
CA GLN A 37 10.83 -43.57 -2.84
C GLN A 37 9.32 -43.82 -2.79
N LEU A 38 8.88 -44.59 -1.81
CA LEU A 38 7.47 -44.64 -1.46
C LEU A 38 7.15 -43.34 -0.75
N ASP A 39 6.47 -42.44 -1.45
CA ASP A 39 6.00 -41.19 -0.88
C ASP A 39 5.12 -41.51 0.33
N THR A 40 5.67 -41.30 1.53
CA THR A 40 4.94 -41.52 2.77
C THR A 40 3.84 -40.48 2.81
N ALA A 41 2.65 -40.84 2.31
CA ALA A 41 1.44 -40.06 2.52
C ALA A 41 1.32 -39.86 4.04
N GLN A 42 1.60 -38.65 4.52
CA GLN A 42 1.54 -38.26 5.92
C GLN A 42 0.10 -38.30 6.43
N GLN A 43 -0.48 -39.50 6.56
CA GLN A 43 -1.86 -39.70 7.04
C GLN A 43 -2.00 -39.62 8.56
N SER A 44 -1.08 -38.94 9.26
CA SER A 44 -1.21 -38.68 10.70
C SER A 44 -0.95 -37.23 11.11
N GLY A 45 -0.78 -36.31 10.14
CA GLY A 45 -0.62 -34.86 10.38
C GLY A 45 -1.53 -33.94 9.57
N GLY A 46 -2.20 -34.47 8.52
CA GLY A 46 -3.00 -33.69 7.57
C GLY A 46 -4.16 -32.93 8.20
N GLY A 47 -4.93 -33.53 9.11
CA GLY A 47 -6.10 -32.87 9.71
C GLY A 47 -5.77 -31.68 10.62
N VAL A 48 -4.64 -31.72 11.33
CA VAL A 48 -4.21 -30.59 12.20
C VAL A 48 -3.61 -29.47 11.34
N VAL A 49 -2.77 -29.81 10.36
CA VAL A 49 -2.18 -28.83 9.44
C VAL A 49 -3.27 -28.18 8.59
N GLU A 50 -4.21 -28.95 8.06
CA GLU A 50 -5.33 -28.44 7.26
C GLU A 50 -6.24 -27.53 8.09
N LYS A 51 -6.57 -27.92 9.33
CA LYS A 51 -7.37 -27.08 10.23
C LYS A 51 -6.64 -25.79 10.60
N ASN A 52 -5.35 -25.86 10.92
CA ASN A 52 -4.53 -24.68 11.21
C ASN A 52 -4.44 -23.74 10.00
N LEU A 53 -4.27 -24.28 8.79
CA LEU A 53 -4.28 -23.51 7.55
C LEU A 53 -5.66 -22.88 7.30
N GLN A 54 -6.75 -23.62 7.51
CA GLN A 54 -8.11 -23.09 7.38
C GLN A 54 -8.39 -21.95 8.36
N ASP A 55 -7.97 -22.10 9.62
CA ASP A 55 -8.13 -21.05 10.63
C ASP A 55 -7.26 -19.82 10.32
N THR A 56 -6.05 -20.02 9.80
CA THR A 56 -5.18 -18.94 9.32
C THR A 56 -5.81 -18.20 8.15
N ILE A 57 -6.33 -18.92 7.15
CA ILE A 57 -7.04 -18.34 6.00
C ILE A 57 -8.26 -17.53 6.48
N ARG A 58 -9.02 -18.05 7.45
CA ARG A 58 -10.17 -17.35 8.02
C ARG A 58 -9.75 -16.08 8.76
N GLY A 59 -8.67 -16.13 9.53
CA GLY A 59 -8.09 -14.97 10.21
C GLY A 59 -7.64 -13.89 9.23
N LEU A 60 -6.85 -14.28 8.22
CA LEU A 60 -6.36 -13.38 7.18
C LEU A 60 -7.50 -12.76 6.38
N LYS A 61 -8.55 -13.52 6.04
CA LYS A 61 -9.75 -12.97 5.36
C LYS A 61 -10.46 -11.92 6.20
N LYS A 62 -10.57 -12.11 7.52
CA LYS A 62 -11.14 -11.10 8.42
C LYS A 62 -10.28 -9.84 8.47
N GLN A 63 -8.97 -9.99 8.60
CA GLN A 63 -8.03 -8.85 8.60
C GLN A 63 -8.10 -8.07 7.28
N LEU A 64 -8.13 -8.76 6.14
CA LEU A 64 -8.31 -8.13 4.82
C LEU A 64 -9.61 -7.33 4.73
N LYS A 65 -10.72 -7.88 5.23
CA LYS A 65 -12.00 -7.17 5.24
C LYS A 65 -11.94 -5.89 6.10
N THR A 66 -11.36 -5.99 7.29
CA THR A 66 -11.20 -4.83 8.19
C THR A 66 -10.30 -3.77 7.59
N LEU A 67 -9.14 -4.17 7.07
CA LEU A 67 -8.18 -3.26 6.42
C LEU A 67 -8.80 -2.57 5.20
N LYS A 68 -9.53 -3.32 4.36
CA LYS A 68 -10.23 -2.74 3.21
C LYS A 68 -11.28 -1.71 3.64
N GLY A 69 -12.07 -2.00 4.67
CA GLY A 69 -13.04 -1.05 5.20
C GLY A 69 -12.39 0.20 5.81
N ALA A 70 -11.22 0.05 6.45
CA ALA A 70 -10.44 1.19 6.95
C ALA A 70 -9.83 2.02 5.81
N GLN A 71 -9.32 1.37 4.78
CA GLN A 71 -8.80 2.01 3.56
C GLN A 71 -9.89 2.85 2.88
N GLU A 72 -11.07 2.28 2.66
CA GLU A 72 -12.19 2.99 2.02
C GLU A 72 -12.57 4.26 2.82
N LYS A 73 -12.61 4.18 4.15
CA LYS A 73 -12.85 5.36 5.01
C LYS A 73 -11.75 6.41 4.87
N LEU A 74 -10.49 6.00 4.96
CA LEU A 74 -9.35 6.91 4.81
C LEU A 74 -9.31 7.56 3.43
N GLU A 75 -9.66 6.84 2.38
CA GLU A 75 -9.77 7.39 1.02
C GLU A 75 -10.87 8.46 0.97
N THR A 76 -12.07 8.19 1.52
CA THR A 76 -13.13 9.20 1.57
C THR A 76 -12.71 10.45 2.34
N GLU A 77 -12.07 10.30 3.50
CA GLU A 77 -11.57 11.42 4.30
C GLU A 77 -10.50 12.22 3.54
N CYS A 78 -9.56 11.54 2.88
CA CYS A 78 -8.53 12.19 2.07
C CYS A 78 -9.15 12.98 0.90
N THR A 79 -10.20 12.46 0.25
CA THR A 79 -10.89 13.21 -0.81
C THR A 79 -11.59 14.45 -0.28
N THR A 80 -12.21 14.38 0.90
CA THR A 80 -12.86 15.54 1.54
C THR A 80 -11.82 16.59 1.92
N LEU A 81 -10.75 16.19 2.60
CA LEU A 81 -9.67 17.11 2.99
C LEU A 81 -9.01 17.79 1.78
N LYS A 82 -8.84 17.07 0.66
CA LYS A 82 -8.33 17.67 -0.58
C LYS A 82 -9.25 18.75 -1.13
N ARG A 83 -10.57 18.53 -1.10
CA ARG A 83 -11.56 19.52 -1.54
C ARG A 83 -11.57 20.74 -0.62
N ASP A 84 -11.55 20.52 0.69
CA ASP A 84 -11.55 21.60 1.67
C ASP A 84 -10.28 22.44 1.56
N ASN A 85 -9.12 21.80 1.36
CA ASN A 85 -7.86 22.51 1.17
C ASN A 85 -7.87 23.35 -0.12
N ALA A 86 -8.42 22.84 -1.22
CA ALA A 86 -8.60 23.62 -2.44
C ALA A 86 -9.51 24.85 -2.22
N ARG A 87 -10.63 24.67 -1.52
CA ARG A 87 -11.57 25.75 -1.18
C ARG A 87 -10.92 26.81 -0.29
N MET A 88 -10.18 26.39 0.74
CA MET A 88 -9.46 27.32 1.61
C MET A 88 -8.39 28.09 0.83
N SER A 89 -7.66 27.42 -0.06
CA SER A 89 -6.64 28.09 -0.89
C SER A 89 -7.26 29.17 -1.77
N GLU A 90 -8.41 28.91 -2.37
CA GLU A 90 -9.15 29.89 -3.18
C GLU A 90 -9.64 31.07 -2.33
N GLN A 91 -10.15 30.80 -1.12
CA GLN A 91 -10.56 31.85 -0.18
C GLN A 91 -9.38 32.74 0.23
N VAL A 92 -8.22 32.16 0.53
CA VAL A 92 -7.00 32.90 0.86
C VAL A 92 -6.60 33.81 -0.30
N GLN A 93 -6.63 33.30 -1.53
CA GLN A 93 -6.30 34.10 -2.71
C GLN A 93 -7.29 35.25 -2.91
N THR A 94 -8.58 34.99 -2.74
CA THR A 94 -9.64 36.02 -2.83
C THR A 94 -9.47 37.12 -1.78
N ILE A 95 -9.12 36.75 -0.54
CA ILE A 95 -8.87 37.73 0.53
C ILE A 95 -7.61 38.55 0.23
N GLN A 96 -6.57 37.93 -0.31
CA GLN A 96 -5.34 38.63 -0.71
C GLN A 96 -5.60 39.65 -1.82
N THR A 97 -6.37 39.30 -2.85
CA THR A 97 -6.73 40.23 -3.94
C THR A 97 -7.58 41.38 -3.42
N ALA A 98 -8.57 41.11 -2.57
CA ALA A 98 -9.40 42.15 -1.94
C ALA A 98 -8.56 43.11 -1.09
N ARG A 99 -7.58 42.60 -0.33
CA ARG A 99 -6.65 43.42 0.46
C ARG A 99 -5.80 44.35 -0.42
N LEU A 100 -5.30 43.86 -1.55
CA LEU A 100 -4.51 44.67 -2.49
C LEU A 100 -5.37 45.77 -3.11
N GLN A 101 -6.60 45.44 -3.52
CA GLN A 101 -7.55 46.43 -4.05
C GLN A 101 -7.88 47.50 -3.01
N SER A 102 -8.16 47.11 -1.76
CA SER A 102 -8.44 48.06 -0.68
C SER A 102 -7.28 49.04 -0.46
N LYS A 103 -6.04 48.55 -0.44
CA LYS A 103 -4.85 49.42 -0.33
C LYS A 103 -4.71 50.37 -1.52
N ALA A 104 -5.01 49.91 -2.73
CA ALA A 104 -4.97 50.76 -3.92
C ALA A 104 -6.04 51.87 -3.85
N TYR A 105 -7.24 51.55 -3.38
CA TYR A 105 -8.30 52.53 -3.14
C TYR A 105 -7.91 53.59 -2.11
N GLU A 106 -7.33 53.18 -0.97
CA GLU A 106 -6.82 54.12 0.04
C GLU A 106 -5.76 55.07 -0.54
N GLY A 107 -4.87 54.56 -1.40
CA GLY A 107 -3.87 55.36 -2.10
C GLY A 107 -4.50 56.40 -3.04
N LEU A 108 -5.50 55.98 -3.82
CA LEU A 108 -6.22 56.86 -4.75
C LEU A 108 -7.01 57.96 -4.00
N GLN A 109 -7.63 57.61 -2.87
CA GLN A 109 -8.34 58.57 -2.02
C GLN A 109 -7.41 59.66 -1.49
N LYS A 110 -6.20 59.29 -1.05
CA LYS A 110 -5.19 60.27 -0.62
C LYS A 110 -4.78 61.19 -1.77
N GLN A 111 -4.56 60.63 -2.96
CA GLN A 111 -4.22 61.43 -4.14
C GLN A 111 -5.35 62.39 -4.54
N MET A 112 -6.61 61.98 -4.43
CA MET A 112 -7.76 62.86 -4.70
C MET A 112 -7.80 64.04 -3.73
N ILE A 113 -7.62 63.79 -2.42
CA ILE A 113 -7.60 64.85 -1.40
C ILE A 113 -6.46 65.84 -1.69
N GLU A 114 -5.25 65.36 -1.98
CA GLU A 114 -4.11 66.22 -2.32
C GLU A 114 -4.35 67.07 -3.59
N LEU A 115 -5.11 66.53 -4.55
CA LEU A 115 -5.44 67.24 -5.79
C LEU A 115 -6.49 68.32 -5.55
N GLU A 116 -7.51 68.04 -4.75
CA GLU A 116 -8.54 69.01 -4.32
C GLU A 116 -7.89 70.17 -3.56
N GLU A 117 -7.01 69.88 -2.58
CA GLU A 117 -6.28 70.92 -1.85
C GLU A 117 -5.40 71.80 -2.75
N LYS A 118 -4.79 71.23 -3.80
CA LYS A 118 -4.01 71.99 -4.78
C LYS A 118 -4.90 72.86 -5.66
N TYR A 119 -6.03 72.32 -6.11
CA TYR A 119 -6.98 73.06 -6.94
C TYR A 119 -7.54 74.26 -6.17
N ASP A 120 -7.94 74.08 -4.93
CA ASP A 120 -8.45 75.17 -4.08
C ASP A 120 -7.42 76.28 -3.88
N LYS A 121 -6.16 75.91 -3.62
CA LYS A 121 -5.04 76.87 -3.53
C LYS A 121 -4.85 77.64 -4.83
N GLU A 122 -4.91 76.96 -5.98
CA GLU A 122 -4.76 77.61 -7.29
C GLU A 122 -5.91 78.59 -7.58
N GLN A 123 -7.15 78.25 -7.20
CA GLN A 123 -8.31 79.13 -7.33
C GLN A 123 -8.16 80.40 -6.49
N ILE A 124 -7.69 80.27 -5.24
CA ILE A 124 -7.43 81.42 -4.36
C ILE A 124 -6.40 82.36 -5.00
N VAL A 125 -5.26 81.81 -5.45
CA VAL A 125 -4.19 82.63 -6.07
C VAL A 125 -4.68 83.36 -7.33
N ARG A 126 -5.50 82.72 -8.16
CA ARG A 126 -6.08 83.36 -9.35
C ARG A 126 -7.00 84.53 -8.98
N GLN A 127 -7.82 84.39 -7.95
CA GLN A 127 -8.68 85.48 -7.47
C GLN A 127 -7.85 86.65 -6.93
N GLU A 128 -6.78 86.37 -6.17
CA GLU A 128 -5.87 87.39 -5.64
C GLU A 128 -5.05 88.12 -6.72
N THR A 129 -4.88 87.53 -7.91
CA THR A 129 -4.13 88.15 -9.02
C THR A 129 -5.01 88.90 -10.02
N GLU A 130 -6.34 88.75 -9.94
CA GLU A 130 -7.32 89.46 -10.77
C GLU A 130 -7.91 90.72 -10.12
N GLU A 131 -7.60 90.99 -8.83
CA GLU A 131 -7.87 92.26 -8.11
C GLU A 131 -6.68 93.25 -8.15
#